data_AF-A0A8X8YZ00-F1
#
_entry.id   AF-A0A8X8YZ00-F1
#
_cell.length_a   1.000
_cell.length_b   1.000
_cell.length_c   1.000
_cell.angle_alpha   90.00
_cell.angle_beta   90.00
_cell.angle_gamma   90.00
#
_symmetry.space_group_name_H-M   'P 1'
#
loop_
_entity.id
_entity.type
_entity.pdbx_description
1 polymer ?
#
loop_
_entity_poly.entity_id
_entity_poly.type
_entity_poly.pdbx_seq_one_letter_code
_entity_poly.pdbx_strand_id
1 'polypeptide(L)'
;MSQIRDNSSPDLDLPSTAKDPRYDDLALQGVAANVKLLLKLIQDHKIACDQDKNDHRRMLRVATMMTILDNAKDRIQKCQSFGLKKPDPELRRCKTDVRRNLVPPGKKPGGGVGVVPVVVEGEEVVDADEEKERLRRELSSSLAAQRTLRAMCSSLGKEKKFMEAELSKKVHELSEMEELLNNLKAQNETLRQKVQECLSDHKEGKAGGGEMHVALELQARNKALSEQLMRSLDGYKSMKRKLKASQEENVVLHSTVDEVGTKIVGSLGRVKSLKKRIATISSPSGGETPLDLQEEIEGLEDMFERFQMLVEKHGKRQGDCAQPSGEINAYKPSVVA
;
A
#
# COMPACT_ATOMS: atom_id res chain seq x y z
N MET A 1 25.39 -16.99 -68.49
CA MET A 1 26.79 -17.41 -68.22
C MET A 1 27.12 -16.98 -66.81
N SER A 2 27.02 -17.89 -65.83
CA SER A 2 28.13 -18.73 -65.30
C SER A 2 28.96 -17.92 -64.29
N GLN A 3 28.68 -18.03 -62.99
CA GLN A 3 29.38 -18.90 -62.03
C GLN A 3 30.89 -18.68 -61.98
N ILE A 4 31.41 -18.27 -60.82
CA ILE A 4 32.47 -18.96 -60.07
C ILE A 4 32.18 -18.75 -58.58
N ARG A 5 31.96 -19.86 -57.87
CA ARG A 5 32.12 -19.99 -56.42
C ARG A 5 33.62 -20.09 -56.14
N ASP A 6 34.08 -19.61 -54.99
CA ASP A 6 34.99 -20.40 -54.16
C ASP A 6 34.91 -20.01 -52.69
N ASN A 7 34.96 -21.05 -51.86
CA ASN A 7 34.77 -21.06 -50.42
C ASN A 7 36.10 -20.79 -49.70
N SER A 8 36.07 -20.12 -48.55
CA SER A 8 36.84 -20.54 -47.37
C SER A 8 36.36 -19.80 -46.12
N SER A 9 35.90 -20.55 -45.12
CA SER A 9 35.80 -20.10 -43.72
C SER A 9 37.16 -20.30 -43.05
N PRO A 10 37.48 -19.51 -42.01
CA PRO A 10 37.69 -20.18 -40.73
C PRO A 10 37.05 -19.44 -39.55
N ASP A 11 36.68 -20.27 -38.57
CA ASP A 11 36.70 -20.07 -37.13
C ASP A 11 35.96 -18.90 -36.47
N LEU A 12 34.81 -19.29 -35.90
CA LEU A 12 34.60 -19.35 -34.45
C LEU A 12 35.35 -18.30 -33.61
N ASP A 13 34.63 -17.24 -33.23
CA ASP A 13 34.61 -16.80 -31.84
C ASP A 13 33.21 -16.29 -31.50
N LEU A 14 32.53 -17.08 -30.66
CA LEU A 14 31.33 -16.62 -29.97
C LEU A 14 31.71 -15.43 -29.07
N PRO A 15 30.86 -14.38 -28.94
CA PRO A 15 31.04 -13.44 -27.86
C PRO A 15 30.79 -14.20 -26.55
N SER A 16 31.89 -14.55 -25.90
CA SER A 16 31.95 -14.93 -24.50
C SER A 16 31.03 -14.01 -23.70
N THR A 17 30.24 -14.63 -22.83
CA THR A 17 29.42 -14.01 -21.79
C THR A 17 30.29 -13.21 -20.82
N ALA A 18 30.84 -12.09 -21.30
CA ALA A 18 31.36 -11.05 -20.45
C ALA A 18 30.13 -10.34 -19.87
N LYS A 19 29.85 -10.59 -18.59
CA LYS A 19 29.03 -9.71 -17.75
C LYS A 19 29.50 -8.29 -18.04
N ASP A 20 28.61 -7.39 -18.47
CA ASP A 20 28.96 -5.98 -18.60
C ASP A 20 29.32 -5.45 -17.19
N PRO A 21 30.61 -5.26 -16.87
CA PRO A 21 31.01 -4.86 -15.53
C PRO A 21 30.52 -3.45 -15.19
N ARG A 22 30.07 -2.68 -16.20
CA ARG A 22 29.60 -1.30 -16.02
C ARG A 22 28.21 -1.22 -15.41
N TYR A 23 27.37 -2.26 -15.52
CA TYR A 23 26.01 -2.24 -14.98
C TYR A 23 25.99 -2.54 -13.48
N ASP A 24 26.81 -3.50 -13.03
CA ASP A 24 26.98 -3.79 -11.60
C ASP A 24 27.62 -2.60 -10.88
N ASP A 25 28.59 -1.91 -11.51
CA ASP A 25 29.30 -0.77 -10.93
C ASP A 25 28.38 0.44 -10.69
N LEU A 26 27.47 0.76 -11.63
CA LEU A 26 26.46 1.82 -11.45
C LEU A 26 25.44 1.50 -10.36
N ALA A 27 25.05 0.24 -10.22
CA ALA A 27 24.10 -0.19 -9.20
C ALA A 27 24.74 -0.17 -7.80
N LEU A 28 26.00 -0.64 -7.68
CA LEU A 28 26.83 -0.57 -6.48
C LEU A 28 27.22 0.87 -6.12
N GLN A 29 27.41 1.76 -7.09
CA GLN A 29 27.77 3.17 -6.85
C GLN A 29 26.75 3.88 -5.97
N GLY A 30 25.45 3.66 -6.21
CA GLY A 30 24.45 4.30 -5.37
C GLY A 30 24.12 3.53 -4.08
N VAL A 31 24.50 2.25 -3.96
CA VAL A 31 24.59 1.59 -2.64
C VAL A 31 25.69 2.26 -1.81
N ALA A 32 26.86 2.50 -2.41
CA ALA A 32 27.96 3.20 -1.76
C ALA A 32 27.59 4.65 -1.37
N ALA A 33 26.82 5.36 -2.20
CA ALA A 33 26.29 6.69 -1.87
C ALA A 33 25.36 6.64 -0.64
N ASN A 34 24.44 5.68 -0.59
CA ASN A 34 23.54 5.49 0.55
C ASN A 34 24.33 5.18 1.84
N VAL A 35 25.33 4.29 1.76
CA VAL A 35 26.18 3.95 2.92
C VAL A 35 26.96 5.18 3.40
N LYS A 36 27.52 6.00 2.50
CA LYS A 36 28.22 7.25 2.86
C LYS A 36 27.27 8.24 3.55
N LEU A 37 26.05 8.40 3.04
CA LEU A 37 25.05 9.28 3.64
C LEU A 37 24.66 8.79 5.04
N LEU A 38 24.47 7.48 5.21
CA LEU A 38 24.17 6.86 6.49
C LEU A 38 25.27 7.10 7.52
N LEU A 39 26.54 6.87 7.14
CA LEU A 39 27.68 7.12 8.03
C LEU A 39 27.77 8.58 8.46
N LYS A 40 27.55 9.52 7.54
CA LYS A 40 27.49 10.95 7.85
C LYS A 40 26.36 11.25 8.84
N LEU A 41 25.17 10.72 8.60
CA LEU A 41 24.01 10.96 9.45
C LEU A 41 24.17 10.35 10.85
N ILE A 42 24.84 9.19 10.97
CA ILE A 42 25.21 8.57 12.25
C ILE A 42 26.19 9.46 13.01
N GLN A 43 27.18 10.02 12.32
CA GLN A 43 28.13 10.96 12.92
C GLN A 43 27.43 12.23 13.41
N ASP A 44 26.58 12.83 12.59
CA ASP A 44 25.78 14.02 12.95
C ASP A 44 24.86 13.72 14.14
N HIS A 45 24.24 12.53 14.17
CA HIS A 45 23.40 12.10 15.28
C HIS A 45 24.18 11.90 16.57
N LYS A 46 25.40 11.33 16.49
CA LYS A 46 26.27 11.16 17.65
C LYS A 46 26.66 12.52 18.24
N ILE A 47 27.13 13.45 17.40
CA ILE A 47 27.50 14.81 17.82
C ILE A 47 26.31 15.52 18.48
N ALA A 48 25.12 15.42 17.88
CA ALA A 48 23.93 16.07 18.41
C ALA A 48 23.47 15.47 19.75
N CYS A 49 23.56 14.13 19.92
CA CYS A 49 23.25 13.47 21.18
C CYS A 49 24.24 13.81 22.31
N ASP A 50 25.50 14.11 21.97
CA ASP A 50 26.51 14.53 22.95
C ASP A 50 26.32 16.00 23.38
N GLN A 51 25.71 16.84 22.54
CA GLN A 51 25.50 18.28 22.79
C GLN A 51 24.16 18.63 23.45
N ASP A 52 23.07 17.94 23.11
CA ASP A 52 21.73 18.22 23.63
C ASP A 52 20.98 16.93 24.02
N LYS A 53 20.76 16.75 25.33
CA LYS A 53 20.04 15.59 25.88
C LYS A 53 18.58 15.52 25.43
N ASN A 54 17.99 16.65 25.04
CA ASN A 54 16.59 16.76 24.62
C ASN A 54 16.48 17.14 23.14
N ASP A 55 17.33 16.61 22.27
CA ASP A 55 17.23 16.89 20.84
C ASP A 55 15.90 16.38 20.24
N HIS A 56 14.99 17.31 19.94
CA HIS A 56 13.67 17.02 19.37
C HIS A 56 13.74 16.45 17.94
N ARG A 57 14.87 16.61 17.25
CA ARG A 57 15.12 16.08 15.89
C ARG A 57 15.76 14.69 15.92
N ARG A 58 16.04 14.13 17.10
CA ARG A 58 16.60 12.78 17.28
C ARG A 58 15.79 11.73 16.52
N MET A 59 14.47 11.76 16.68
CA MET A 59 13.55 10.82 16.02
C MET A 59 13.58 10.98 14.49
N LEU A 60 13.63 12.21 13.99
CA LEU A 60 13.71 12.49 12.55
C LEU A 60 15.00 11.95 11.93
N ARG A 61 16.15 12.09 12.62
CA ARG A 61 17.42 11.53 12.15
C ARG A 61 17.40 10.01 12.13
N VAL A 62 16.84 9.36 13.16
CA VAL A 62 16.70 7.89 13.19
C VAL A 62 15.78 7.39 12.08
N ALA A 63 14.63 8.05 11.85
CA ALA A 63 13.74 7.72 10.74
C ALA A 63 14.46 7.82 9.39
N THR A 64 15.24 8.88 9.19
CA THR A 64 16.03 9.08 7.96
C THR A 64 17.10 8.00 7.78
N MET A 65 17.78 7.58 8.85
CA MET A 65 18.73 6.45 8.81
C MET A 65 18.05 5.16 8.35
N MET A 66 16.87 4.87 8.88
CA MET A 66 16.09 3.67 8.53
C MET A 66 15.72 3.68 7.04
N THR A 67 15.23 4.81 6.52
CA THR A 67 14.91 4.96 5.09
C THR A 67 16.14 4.75 4.18
N ILE A 68 17.31 5.23 4.59
CA ILE A 68 18.55 5.02 3.81
C ILE A 68 18.96 3.54 3.81
N LEU A 69 18.82 2.85 4.95
CA LEU A 69 19.08 1.42 5.07
C LEU A 69 18.15 0.59 4.19
N ASP A 70 16.85 0.90 4.18
CA ASP A 70 15.86 0.22 3.34
C ASP A 70 16.19 0.41 1.84
N ASN A 71 16.54 1.64 1.43
CA ASN A 71 16.96 1.90 0.06
C ASN A 71 18.25 1.16 -0.33
N ALA A 72 19.22 1.03 0.59
CA ALA A 72 20.43 0.25 0.34
C ALA A 72 20.11 -1.24 0.20
N LYS A 73 19.26 -1.78 1.09
CA LYS A 73 18.79 -3.17 1.08
C LYS A 73 18.08 -3.52 -0.22
N ASP A 74 17.12 -2.70 -0.64
CA ASP A 74 16.36 -2.90 -1.89
C ASP A 74 17.26 -2.95 -3.12
N ARG A 75 18.28 -2.08 -3.15
CA ARG A 75 19.25 -2.03 -4.25
C ARG A 75 20.16 -3.25 -4.26
N ILE A 76 20.67 -3.66 -3.10
CA ILE A 76 21.49 -4.87 -2.95
C ILE A 76 20.69 -6.10 -3.37
N GLN A 77 19.44 -6.23 -2.92
CA GLN A 77 18.56 -7.35 -3.27
C GLN A 77 18.29 -7.40 -4.78
N LYS A 78 18.03 -6.24 -5.41
CA LYS A 78 17.92 -6.15 -6.87
C LYS A 78 19.19 -6.65 -7.55
N CYS A 79 20.38 -6.24 -7.11
CA CYS A 79 21.65 -6.69 -7.67
C CYS A 79 21.90 -8.20 -7.48
N GLN A 80 21.53 -8.77 -6.33
CA GLN A 80 21.71 -10.20 -6.05
C GLN A 80 20.72 -11.10 -6.81
N SER A 81 19.52 -10.60 -7.12
CA SER A 81 18.48 -11.37 -7.82
C SER A 81 18.79 -11.72 -9.28
N PHE A 82 19.78 -11.06 -9.90
CA PHE A 82 20.23 -11.34 -11.27
C PHE A 82 21.35 -12.38 -11.38
N GLY A 83 21.99 -12.78 -10.26
CA GLY A 83 23.25 -13.54 -10.30
C GLY A 83 23.20 -15.01 -9.84
N LEU A 84 22.08 -15.50 -9.28
CA LEU A 84 22.04 -16.79 -8.56
C LEU A 84 21.02 -17.81 -9.06
N LYS A 85 20.42 -17.59 -10.25
CA LYS A 85 19.64 -18.65 -10.90
C LYS A 85 20.56 -19.46 -11.80
N LYS A 86 21.00 -20.62 -11.31
CA LYS A 86 21.46 -21.71 -12.18
C LYS A 86 20.39 -21.90 -13.26
N PRO A 87 20.74 -21.99 -14.55
CA PRO A 87 19.76 -22.43 -15.54
C PRO A 87 19.45 -23.90 -15.24
N ASP A 88 18.21 -24.19 -14.88
CA ASP A 88 17.70 -25.57 -14.88
C ASP A 88 17.95 -26.18 -16.27
N PRO A 89 18.45 -27.42 -16.36
CA PRO A 89 18.73 -28.07 -17.64
C PRO A 89 17.48 -28.57 -18.39
N GLU A 90 16.27 -28.15 -18.02
CA GLU A 90 15.02 -28.79 -18.45
C GLU A 90 14.20 -28.05 -19.51
N LEU A 91 14.67 -26.92 -20.04
CA LEU A 91 14.06 -26.35 -21.26
C LEU A 91 14.71 -26.93 -22.52
N ARG A 92 14.72 -28.27 -22.62
CA ARG A 92 14.92 -28.96 -23.91
C ARG A 92 13.69 -28.73 -24.79
N ARG A 93 13.82 -27.74 -25.67
CA ARG A 93 13.24 -27.65 -27.03
C ARG A 93 11.90 -28.36 -27.23
N CYS A 94 10.82 -27.57 -27.28
CA CYS A 94 9.61 -27.98 -27.99
C CYS A 94 9.98 -28.36 -29.44
N LYS A 95 9.56 -29.57 -29.84
CA LYS A 95 9.67 -30.10 -31.20
C LYS A 95 8.75 -29.31 -32.13
N THR A 96 9.32 -28.42 -32.93
CA THR A 96 8.64 -27.83 -34.10
C THR A 96 9.61 -27.72 -35.28
N ASP A 97 10.32 -28.82 -35.58
CA ASP A 97 10.98 -28.98 -36.87
C ASP A 97 10.05 -29.78 -37.79
N VAL A 98 9.33 -29.06 -38.66
CA VAL A 98 8.63 -29.63 -39.80
C VAL A 98 9.66 -30.35 -40.66
N ARG A 99 9.60 -31.69 -40.71
CA ARG A 99 10.37 -32.50 -41.66
C ARG A 99 10.06 -32.01 -43.09
N ARG A 100 10.98 -31.27 -43.69
CA ARG A 100 11.03 -31.16 -45.16
C ARG A 100 11.51 -32.50 -45.71
N ASN A 101 10.62 -33.18 -46.44
CA ASN A 101 10.95 -34.33 -47.25
C ASN A 101 12.11 -33.97 -48.20
N LEU A 102 13.29 -34.52 -47.95
CA LEU A 102 14.38 -34.55 -48.92
C LEU A 102 14.26 -35.87 -49.69
N VAL A 103 13.75 -35.77 -50.91
CA VAL A 103 13.86 -36.82 -51.92
C VAL A 103 15.36 -37.01 -52.26
N PRO A 104 15.90 -38.24 -52.30
CA PRO A 104 17.29 -38.46 -52.69
C PRO A 104 17.45 -38.33 -54.22
N PRO A 105 18.50 -37.66 -54.72
CA PRO A 105 18.75 -37.55 -56.14
C PRO A 105 19.58 -38.74 -56.66
N GLY A 106 19.10 -39.36 -57.74
CA GLY A 106 19.96 -39.87 -58.80
C GLY A 106 19.86 -41.37 -59.11
N LYS A 107 19.29 -41.68 -60.29
CA LYS A 107 19.91 -42.51 -61.34
C LYS A 107 19.12 -42.40 -62.66
N LYS A 108 19.77 -41.72 -63.61
CA LYS A 108 19.78 -41.73 -65.10
C LYS A 108 18.69 -42.42 -65.98
N PRO A 109 18.61 -42.02 -67.27
CA PRO A 109 17.38 -41.79 -68.02
C PRO A 109 17.02 -42.93 -68.98
N GLY A 110 15.78 -42.99 -69.43
CA GLY A 110 15.43 -43.82 -70.56
C GLY A 110 13.94 -43.78 -70.93
N GLY A 111 13.65 -43.13 -72.05
CA GLY A 111 12.70 -43.66 -73.03
C GLY A 111 11.24 -43.23 -72.91
N GLY A 112 10.72 -42.75 -74.03
CA GLY A 112 9.40 -43.18 -74.49
C GLY A 112 8.23 -42.24 -74.23
N VAL A 113 8.02 -41.34 -75.21
CA VAL A 113 6.74 -41.03 -75.85
C VAL A 113 5.49 -41.67 -75.23
N GLY A 114 4.48 -40.85 -74.92
CA GLY A 114 3.10 -41.22 -75.19
C GLY A 114 2.06 -40.82 -74.15
N VAL A 115 1.09 -40.02 -74.64
CA VAL A 115 -0.33 -40.03 -74.26
C VAL A 115 -0.76 -39.13 -73.09
N VAL A 116 -1.52 -38.09 -73.45
CA VAL A 116 -2.42 -37.30 -72.60
C VAL A 116 -3.75 -38.07 -72.41
N PRO A 117 -4.67 -37.62 -71.54
CA PRO A 117 -4.87 -37.98 -70.14
C PRO A 117 -6.07 -38.95 -69.96
N VAL A 118 -6.12 -39.69 -68.86
CA VAL A 118 -7.36 -40.34 -68.41
C VAL A 118 -7.64 -39.94 -66.98
N VAL A 119 -8.78 -39.27 -66.83
CA VAL A 119 -9.42 -38.86 -65.59
C VAL A 119 -9.83 -40.11 -64.79
N VAL A 120 -9.45 -40.15 -63.52
CA VAL A 120 -10.11 -40.93 -62.46
C VAL A 120 -10.16 -39.95 -61.28
N GLU A 121 -11.20 -39.11 -61.21
CA GLU A 121 -12.39 -39.33 -60.38
C GLU A 121 -12.06 -39.83 -58.97
N GLY A 122 -12.10 -38.93 -57.98
CA GLY A 122 -12.21 -39.33 -56.58
C GLY A 122 -11.37 -38.59 -55.55
N GLU A 123 -10.59 -37.57 -55.91
CA GLU A 123 -10.12 -36.59 -54.92
C GLU A 123 -11.05 -35.39 -54.99
N GLU A 124 -11.78 -35.13 -53.89
CA GLU A 124 -12.30 -33.80 -53.65
C GLU A 124 -11.11 -32.84 -53.73
N VAL A 125 -10.97 -32.17 -54.88
CA VAL A 125 -10.09 -31.03 -55.04
C VAL A 125 -10.72 -29.96 -54.15
N VAL A 126 -10.39 -30.02 -52.85
CA VAL A 126 -10.63 -28.90 -51.95
C VAL A 126 -9.98 -27.73 -52.65
N ASP A 127 -10.82 -26.77 -53.05
CA ASP A 127 -10.38 -25.64 -53.84
C ASP A 127 -9.19 -25.00 -53.12
N ALA A 128 -8.10 -24.75 -53.84
CA ALA A 128 -6.87 -24.24 -53.22
C ALA A 128 -7.12 -22.91 -52.50
N ASP A 129 -8.15 -22.15 -52.90
CA ASP A 129 -8.61 -20.97 -52.19
C ASP A 129 -9.36 -21.29 -50.88
N GLU A 130 -10.10 -22.40 -50.79
CA GLU A 130 -10.78 -22.82 -49.56
C GLU A 130 -9.79 -23.34 -48.50
N GLU A 131 -8.75 -24.08 -48.90
CA GLU A 131 -7.64 -24.48 -48.02
C GLU A 131 -6.86 -23.26 -47.51
N LYS A 132 -6.60 -22.29 -48.38
CA LYS A 132 -5.95 -21.02 -48.03
C LYS A 132 -6.78 -20.18 -47.06
N GLU A 133 -8.10 -20.10 -47.25
CA GLU A 133 -9.00 -19.44 -46.29
C GLU A 133 -9.11 -20.20 -44.97
N ARG A 134 -9.06 -21.53 -45.00
CA ARG A 134 -9.00 -22.36 -43.79
C ARG A 134 -7.70 -22.10 -43.02
N LEU A 135 -6.54 -22.09 -43.67
CA LEU A 135 -5.26 -21.80 -43.05
C LEU A 135 -5.19 -20.36 -42.48
N ARG A 136 -5.80 -19.38 -43.15
CA ARG A 136 -5.95 -18.02 -42.62
C ARG A 136 -6.79 -17.97 -41.33
N ARG A 137 -7.91 -18.71 -41.31
CA ARG A 137 -8.75 -18.86 -40.11
C ARG A 137 -8.02 -19.59 -38.99
N GLU A 138 -7.24 -20.60 -39.30
CA GLU A 138 -6.46 -21.34 -38.30
C GLU A 138 -5.31 -20.49 -37.73
N LEU A 139 -4.61 -19.73 -38.58
CA LEU A 139 -3.58 -18.79 -38.14
C LEU A 139 -4.14 -17.68 -37.26
N SER A 140 -5.30 -17.11 -37.61
CA SER A 140 -5.96 -16.08 -36.81
C SER A 140 -6.44 -16.63 -35.46
N SER A 141 -6.98 -17.84 -35.44
CA SER A 141 -7.34 -18.57 -34.22
C SER A 141 -6.11 -18.84 -33.33
N SER A 142 -5.01 -19.32 -33.92
CA SER A 142 -3.75 -19.57 -33.21
C SER A 142 -3.15 -18.29 -32.60
N LEU A 143 -3.16 -17.19 -33.35
CA LEU A 143 -2.73 -15.88 -32.84
C LEU A 143 -3.65 -15.36 -31.72
N ALA A 144 -4.96 -15.61 -31.80
CA ALA A 144 -5.90 -15.28 -30.72
C ALA A 144 -5.58 -16.11 -29.46
N ALA A 145 -5.40 -17.42 -29.59
CA ALA A 145 -5.00 -18.30 -28.48
C ALA A 145 -3.67 -17.85 -27.84
N GLN A 146 -2.68 -17.47 -28.65
CA GLN A 146 -1.40 -16.97 -28.16
C GLN A 146 -1.57 -15.67 -27.35
N ARG A 147 -2.41 -14.73 -27.82
CA ARG A 147 -2.69 -13.48 -27.09
C ARG A 147 -3.39 -13.77 -25.75
N THR A 148 -4.37 -14.67 -25.74
CA THR A 148 -5.06 -15.10 -24.51
C THR A 148 -4.08 -15.74 -23.52
N LEU A 149 -3.23 -16.66 -23.97
CA LEU A 149 -2.23 -17.29 -23.11
C LEU A 149 -1.24 -16.26 -22.53
N ARG A 150 -0.77 -15.32 -23.36
CA ARG A 150 0.10 -14.22 -22.89
C ARG A 150 -0.59 -13.37 -21.84
N ALA A 151 -1.88 -13.06 -22.01
CA ALA A 151 -2.65 -12.32 -21.03
C ALA A 151 -2.77 -13.08 -19.70
N MET A 152 -3.05 -14.40 -19.75
CA MET A 152 -3.12 -15.25 -18.56
C MET A 152 -1.78 -15.37 -17.83
N CYS A 153 -0.67 -15.58 -18.54
CA CYS A 153 0.65 -15.60 -17.92
C CYS A 153 0.99 -14.25 -17.26
N SER A 154 0.57 -13.13 -17.87
CA SER A 154 0.73 -11.81 -17.28
C SER A 154 -0.14 -11.60 -16.05
N SER A 155 -1.40 -12.08 -16.03
CA SER A 155 -2.27 -11.93 -14.86
C SER A 155 -1.81 -12.81 -13.71
N LEU A 156 -1.41 -14.06 -14.00
CA LEU A 156 -0.87 -14.98 -13.00
C LEU A 156 0.42 -14.46 -12.36
N GLY A 157 1.27 -13.80 -13.15
CA GLY A 157 2.47 -13.13 -12.62
C GLY A 157 2.15 -11.97 -11.67
N LYS A 158 1.02 -11.26 -11.87
CA LYS A 158 0.55 -10.21 -10.94
C LYS A 158 -0.04 -10.82 -9.68
N GLU A 159 -0.85 -11.87 -9.81
CA GLU A 159 -1.45 -12.59 -8.69
C GLU A 159 -0.39 -13.21 -7.79
N LYS A 160 0.67 -13.82 -8.37
CA LYS A 160 1.82 -14.31 -7.62
C LYS A 160 2.47 -13.22 -6.75
N LYS A 161 2.69 -12.03 -7.32
CA LYS A 161 3.26 -10.90 -6.59
C LYS A 161 2.34 -10.42 -5.46
N PHE A 162 1.02 -10.43 -5.69
CA PHE A 162 0.04 -10.08 -4.66
C PHE A 162 0.09 -11.09 -3.50
N MET A 163 0.13 -12.39 -3.79
CA MET A 163 0.26 -13.43 -2.78
C MET A 163 1.58 -13.34 -2.00
N GLU A 164 2.71 -13.08 -2.67
CA GLU A 164 4.00 -12.87 -2.00
C GLU A 164 3.96 -11.68 -1.04
N ALA A 165 3.31 -10.59 -1.41
CA ALA A 165 3.13 -9.43 -0.55
C ALA A 165 2.24 -9.74 0.66
N GLU A 166 1.11 -10.43 0.45
CA GLU A 166 0.20 -10.82 1.53
C GLU A 166 0.86 -11.82 2.49
N LEU A 167 1.62 -12.80 1.98
CA LEU A 167 2.40 -13.72 2.80
C LEU A 167 3.46 -12.99 3.63
N SER A 168 4.17 -12.04 3.03
CA SER A 168 5.17 -11.24 3.74
C SER A 168 4.53 -10.44 4.88
N LYS A 169 3.35 -9.85 4.64
CA LYS A 169 2.56 -9.16 5.65
C LYS A 169 2.14 -10.11 6.77
N LYS A 170 1.66 -11.32 6.46
CA LYS A 170 1.26 -12.31 7.46
C LYS A 170 2.43 -12.82 8.30
N VAL A 171 3.60 -13.01 7.71
CA VAL A 171 4.83 -13.36 8.44
C VAL A 171 5.20 -12.25 9.43
N HIS A 172 5.11 -10.99 9.01
CA HIS A 172 5.38 -9.87 9.89
C HIS A 172 4.38 -9.78 11.06
N GLU A 173 3.07 -9.88 10.78
CA GLU A 173 2.02 -9.92 11.81
C GLU A 173 2.24 -11.06 12.82
N LEU A 174 2.64 -12.26 12.35
CA LEU A 174 2.95 -13.39 13.23
C LEU A 174 4.18 -13.11 14.11
N SER A 175 5.22 -12.50 13.55
CA SER A 175 6.43 -12.11 14.30
C SER A 175 6.12 -11.13 15.42
N GLU A 176 5.28 -10.11 15.17
CA GLU A 176 4.87 -9.15 16.19
C GLU A 176 4.06 -9.83 17.31
N MET A 177 3.16 -10.75 16.96
CA MET A 177 2.41 -11.51 17.97
C MET A 177 3.32 -12.43 18.80
N GLU A 178 4.34 -13.02 18.19
CA GLU A 178 5.34 -13.84 18.90
C GLU A 178 6.14 -13.02 19.91
N GLU A 179 6.56 -11.80 19.54
CA GLU A 179 7.22 -10.88 20.47
C GLU A 179 6.33 -10.50 21.65
N LEU A 180 5.04 -10.19 21.40
CA LEU A 180 4.07 -9.92 22.46
C LEU A 180 3.88 -11.12 23.39
N LEU A 181 3.79 -12.34 22.84
CA LEU A 181 3.70 -13.57 23.62
C LEU A 181 4.95 -13.80 24.48
N ASN A 182 6.14 -13.54 23.94
CA ASN A 182 7.40 -13.68 24.68
C ASN A 182 7.49 -12.67 25.83
N ASN A 183 7.09 -11.42 25.59
CA ASN A 183 7.01 -10.40 26.64
C ASN A 183 6.04 -10.79 27.76
N LEU A 184 4.84 -11.29 27.40
CA LEU A 184 3.86 -11.76 28.38
C LEU A 184 4.37 -12.97 29.17
N LYS A 185 5.05 -13.91 28.52
CA LYS A 185 5.70 -15.05 29.21
C LYS A 185 6.74 -14.57 30.22
N ALA A 186 7.59 -13.62 29.84
CA ALA A 186 8.61 -13.05 30.74
C ALA A 186 7.99 -12.33 31.95
N GLN A 187 6.91 -11.57 31.74
CA GLN A 187 6.17 -10.92 32.83
C GLN A 187 5.52 -11.95 33.77
N ASN A 188 4.89 -12.98 33.23
CA ASN A 188 4.30 -14.05 34.02
C ASN A 188 5.34 -14.80 34.86
N GLU A 189 6.52 -15.06 34.30
CA GLU A 189 7.61 -15.69 35.04
C GLU A 189 8.12 -14.80 36.19
N THR A 190 8.27 -13.49 35.94
CA THR A 190 8.64 -12.52 36.98
C THR A 190 7.61 -12.46 38.10
N LEU A 191 6.31 -12.45 37.76
CA LEU A 191 5.23 -12.47 38.74
C LEU A 191 5.24 -13.77 39.55
N ARG A 192 5.47 -14.90 38.90
CA ARG A 192 5.57 -16.21 39.55
C ARG A 192 6.72 -16.24 40.56
N GLN A 193 7.89 -15.70 40.20
CA GLN A 193 9.03 -15.59 41.10
C GLN A 193 8.72 -14.71 42.32
N LYS A 194 8.09 -13.55 42.13
CA LYS A 194 7.66 -12.68 43.23
C LYS A 194 6.66 -13.35 44.17
N VAL A 195 5.70 -14.11 43.63
CA VAL A 195 4.76 -14.86 44.46
C VAL A 195 5.49 -15.92 45.28
N GLN A 196 6.48 -16.60 44.70
CA GLN A 196 7.27 -17.60 45.42
C GLN A 196 8.16 -16.97 46.51
N GLU A 197 8.74 -15.80 46.25
CA GLU A 197 9.49 -15.00 47.22
C GLU A 197 8.59 -14.61 48.41
N CYS A 198 7.42 -14.02 48.15
CA CYS A 198 6.45 -13.68 49.20
C CYS A 198 6.00 -14.90 50.03
N LEU A 199 5.80 -16.06 49.38
CA LEU A 199 5.43 -17.29 50.10
C LEU A 199 6.58 -17.84 50.96
N SER A 200 7.83 -17.55 50.61
CA SER A 200 9.01 -17.94 51.38
C SER A 200 9.20 -17.02 52.59
N ASP A 201 9.07 -15.71 52.39
CA ASP A 201 9.15 -14.71 53.46
C ASP A 201 8.07 -14.94 54.54
N HIS A 202 6.86 -15.34 54.15
CA HIS A 202 5.78 -15.69 55.09
C HIS A 202 6.02 -16.98 55.88
N LYS A 203 6.93 -17.86 55.45
CA LYS A 203 7.31 -19.05 56.22
C LYS A 203 8.39 -18.76 57.25
N GLU A 204 9.23 -17.76 57.02
CA GLU A 204 10.33 -17.39 57.92
C GLU A 204 9.90 -16.41 59.05
N GLY A 205 8.85 -15.62 58.84
CA GLY A 205 8.35 -14.61 59.80
C GLY A 205 7.45 -15.09 60.96
N LYS A 206 7.35 -16.39 61.27
CA LYS A 206 6.42 -16.89 62.34
C LYS A 206 6.88 -16.64 63.79
N ALA A 207 7.58 -15.54 64.07
CA ALA A 207 8.03 -15.20 65.42
C ALA A 207 7.85 -13.70 65.74
N GLY A 208 6.62 -13.26 65.97
CA GLY A 208 6.39 -11.96 66.61
C GLY A 208 4.96 -11.43 66.51
N GLY A 209 4.21 -11.44 67.62
CA GLY A 209 2.82 -10.95 67.70
C GLY A 209 2.62 -9.44 67.40
N GLY A 210 3.67 -8.67 67.11
CA GLY A 210 3.59 -7.28 66.66
C GLY A 210 3.43 -7.10 65.15
N GLU A 211 3.82 -8.09 64.33
CA GLU A 211 3.75 -8.01 62.87
C GLU A 211 2.30 -8.01 62.35
N MET A 212 1.37 -8.63 63.08
CA MET A 212 -0.03 -8.71 62.67
C MET A 212 -0.69 -7.32 62.60
N HIS A 213 -0.31 -6.38 63.47
CA HIS A 213 -0.85 -5.01 63.45
C HIS A 213 -0.28 -4.19 62.29
N VAL A 214 1.05 -4.26 62.06
CA VAL A 214 1.72 -3.58 60.94
C VAL A 214 1.24 -4.13 59.59
N ALA A 215 1.03 -5.45 59.50
CA ALA A 215 0.47 -6.10 58.32
C ALA A 215 -0.98 -5.66 58.04
N LEU A 216 -1.81 -5.53 59.07
CA LEU A 216 -3.18 -5.04 58.93
C LEU A 216 -3.24 -3.57 58.50
N GLU A 217 -2.37 -2.70 59.04
CA GLU A 217 -2.28 -1.30 58.63
C GLU A 217 -1.78 -1.15 57.17
N LEU A 218 -0.77 -1.94 56.78
CA LEU A 218 -0.29 -1.97 55.39
C LEU A 218 -1.36 -2.51 54.44
N GLN A 219 -2.13 -3.52 54.86
CA GLN A 219 -3.25 -4.05 54.09
C GLN A 219 -4.35 -3.00 53.90
N ALA A 220 -4.71 -2.27 54.97
CA ALA A 220 -5.69 -1.19 54.91
C ALA A 220 -5.24 -0.04 53.99
N ARG A 221 -3.96 0.36 54.09
CA ARG A 221 -3.36 1.37 53.21
C ARG A 221 -3.34 0.93 51.75
N ASN A 222 -2.94 -0.31 51.47
CA ASN A 222 -2.94 -0.86 50.11
C ASN A 222 -4.34 -0.95 49.52
N LYS A 223 -5.34 -1.30 50.35
CA LYS A 223 -6.74 -1.28 49.94
C LYS A 223 -7.20 0.14 49.57
N ALA A 224 -6.92 1.13 50.42
CA ALA A 224 -7.26 2.53 50.15
C ALA A 224 -6.59 3.06 48.87
N LEU A 225 -5.31 2.75 48.67
CA LEU A 225 -4.58 3.11 47.44
C LEU A 225 -5.15 2.43 46.20
N SER A 226 -5.53 1.16 46.31
CA SER A 226 -6.15 0.40 45.21
C SER A 226 -7.51 0.97 44.84
N GLU A 227 -8.34 1.34 45.83
CA GLU A 227 -9.62 2.01 45.61
C GLU A 227 -9.44 3.38 44.97
N GLN A 228 -8.45 4.16 45.42
CA GLN A 228 -8.12 5.45 44.81
C GLN A 228 -7.67 5.29 43.35
N LEU A 229 -6.81 4.31 43.07
CA LEU A 229 -6.37 3.99 41.71
C LEU A 229 -7.54 3.61 40.81
N MET A 230 -8.45 2.75 41.28
CA MET A 230 -9.64 2.37 40.54
C MET A 230 -10.54 3.57 40.22
N ARG A 231 -10.78 4.45 41.20
CA ARG A 231 -11.53 5.70 40.98
C ARG A 231 -10.86 6.60 39.95
N SER A 232 -9.53 6.76 40.01
CA SER A 232 -8.77 7.54 39.04
C SER A 232 -8.82 6.92 37.63
N LEU A 233 -8.72 5.59 37.52
CA LEU A 233 -8.84 4.88 36.24
C LEU A 233 -10.24 5.02 35.63
N ASP A 234 -11.29 4.92 36.45
CA ASP A 234 -12.66 5.09 35.98
C ASP A 234 -12.97 6.55 35.60
N GLY A 235 -12.41 7.51 36.34
CA GLY A 235 -12.42 8.93 35.98
C GLY A 235 -11.73 9.18 34.64
N TYR A 236 -10.55 8.61 34.42
CA TYR A 236 -9.82 8.70 33.15
C TYR A 236 -10.61 8.05 32.00
N LYS A 237 -11.17 6.85 32.18
CA LYS A 237 -12.02 6.19 31.17
C LYS A 237 -13.24 7.05 30.82
N SER A 238 -13.86 7.67 31.83
CA SER A 238 -15.00 8.57 31.64
C SER A 238 -14.61 9.80 30.82
N MET A 239 -13.49 10.44 31.18
CA MET A 239 -12.96 11.60 30.46
C MET A 239 -12.56 11.25 29.03
N LYS A 240 -11.93 10.08 28.81
CA LYS A 240 -11.60 9.57 27.48
C LYS A 240 -12.86 9.37 26.62
N ARG A 241 -13.94 8.82 27.20
CA ARG A 241 -15.24 8.68 26.50
C ARG A 241 -15.83 10.04 26.13
N LYS A 242 -15.82 11.01 27.05
CA LYS A 242 -16.30 12.39 26.79
C LYS A 242 -15.48 13.07 25.69
N LEU A 243 -14.15 12.98 25.75
CA LEU A 243 -13.25 13.53 24.73
C LEU A 243 -13.57 12.94 23.35
N LYS A 244 -13.76 11.62 23.26
CA LYS A 244 -14.13 10.96 22.01
C LYS A 244 -15.48 11.45 21.48
N ALA A 245 -16.49 11.57 22.34
CA ALA A 245 -17.80 12.09 21.96
C ALA A 245 -17.70 13.54 21.43
N SER A 246 -16.93 14.41 22.09
CA SER A 246 -16.69 15.78 21.63
C SER A 246 -15.91 15.84 20.31
N GLN A 247 -14.95 14.93 20.09
CA GLN A 247 -14.25 14.83 18.81
C GLN A 247 -15.19 14.39 17.68
N GLU A 248 -16.04 13.40 17.93
CA GLU A 248 -17.04 12.94 16.96
C GLU A 248 -18.04 14.06 16.64
N GLU A 249 -18.50 14.82 17.63
CA GLU A 249 -19.35 16.01 17.44
C GLU A 249 -18.63 17.11 16.63
N ASN A 250 -17.36 17.37 16.92
CA ASN A 250 -16.56 18.36 16.22
C ASN A 250 -16.38 18.00 14.73
N VAL A 251 -16.17 16.72 14.41
CA VAL A 251 -16.13 16.23 13.02
C VAL A 251 -17.46 16.45 12.32
N VAL A 252 -18.58 16.17 12.99
CA VAL A 252 -19.93 16.42 12.44
C VAL A 252 -20.15 17.91 12.20
N LEU A 253 -19.70 18.77 13.12
CA LEU A 253 -19.79 20.22 12.98
C LEU A 253 -18.98 20.71 11.78
N HIS A 254 -17.73 20.27 11.61
CA HIS A 254 -16.91 20.62 10.45
C HIS A 254 -17.56 20.22 9.13
N SER A 255 -18.07 18.98 9.05
CA SER A 255 -18.82 18.52 7.87
C SER A 255 -20.04 19.41 7.56
N THR A 256 -20.78 19.81 8.60
CA THR A 256 -21.92 20.73 8.45
C THR A 256 -21.48 22.11 7.97
N VAL A 257 -20.39 22.65 8.53
CA VAL A 257 -19.84 23.95 8.13
C VAL A 257 -19.36 23.91 6.67
N ASP A 258 -18.73 22.82 6.23
CA ASP A 258 -18.30 22.64 4.84
C ASP A 258 -19.50 22.56 3.88
N GLU A 259 -20.57 21.84 4.26
CA GLU A 259 -21.81 21.78 3.48
C GLU A 259 -22.47 23.17 3.38
N VAL A 260 -22.55 23.92 4.49
CA VAL A 260 -23.06 25.29 4.49
C VAL A 260 -22.19 26.19 3.62
N GLY A 261 -20.87 26.09 3.75
CA GLY A 261 -19.89 26.90 3.02
C GLY A 261 -20.00 26.69 1.51
N THR A 262 -20.08 25.45 1.06
CA THR A 262 -20.26 25.13 -0.37
C THR A 262 -21.57 25.69 -0.92
N LYS A 263 -22.68 25.56 -0.19
CA LYS A 263 -23.97 26.14 -0.58
C LYS A 263 -23.91 27.67 -0.65
N ILE A 264 -23.27 28.36 0.31
CA ILE A 264 -23.11 29.83 0.29
C ILE A 264 -22.26 30.29 -0.89
N VAL A 265 -21.16 29.58 -1.20
CA VAL A 265 -20.33 29.92 -2.37
C VAL A 265 -21.15 29.76 -3.67
N GLY A 266 -21.94 28.69 -3.77
CA GLY A 266 -22.86 28.48 -4.89
C GLY A 266 -23.92 29.58 -5.01
N SER A 267 -24.53 29.97 -3.88
CA SER A 267 -25.54 31.03 -3.82
C SER A 267 -25.00 32.38 -4.26
N LEU A 268 -23.81 32.74 -3.77
CA LEU A 268 -23.11 33.96 -4.15
C LEU A 268 -22.78 33.96 -5.66
N GLY A 269 -22.45 32.81 -6.22
CA GLY A 269 -22.25 32.63 -7.67
C GLY A 269 -23.52 32.95 -8.47
N ARG A 270 -24.67 32.40 -8.06
CA ARG A 270 -25.97 32.67 -8.67
C ARG A 270 -26.37 34.13 -8.58
N VAL A 271 -26.27 34.74 -7.39
CA VAL A 271 -26.54 36.18 -7.19
C VAL A 271 -25.67 37.06 -8.09
N LYS A 272 -24.38 36.73 -8.24
CA LYS A 272 -23.48 37.46 -9.16
C LYS A 272 -23.88 37.28 -10.63
N SER A 273 -24.34 36.09 -11.02
CA SER A 273 -24.84 35.82 -12.37
C SER A 273 -26.10 36.61 -12.66
N LEU A 274 -27.10 36.52 -11.78
CA LEU A 274 -28.35 37.25 -11.86
C LEU A 274 -28.12 38.77 -11.96
N LYS A 275 -27.23 39.32 -11.12
CA LYS A 275 -26.84 40.74 -11.19
C LYS A 275 -26.32 41.15 -12.57
N LYS A 276 -25.48 40.31 -13.21
CA LYS A 276 -24.95 40.59 -14.56
C LYS A 276 -26.06 40.56 -15.60
N ARG A 277 -26.95 39.58 -15.53
CA ARG A 277 -28.09 39.42 -16.45
C ARG A 277 -29.04 40.61 -16.41
N ILE A 278 -29.40 41.07 -15.21
CA ILE A 278 -30.21 42.28 -15.01
C ILE A 278 -29.53 43.52 -15.64
N ALA A 279 -28.21 43.65 -15.49
CA ALA A 279 -27.45 44.74 -16.11
C ALA A 279 -27.45 44.66 -17.65
N THR A 280 -27.43 43.46 -18.23
CA THR A 280 -27.50 43.22 -19.68
C THR A 280 -28.90 43.51 -20.25
N ILE A 281 -29.96 43.14 -19.53
CA ILE A 281 -31.37 43.40 -19.93
C ILE A 281 -31.68 44.89 -19.89
N SER A 282 -31.03 45.65 -19.01
CA SER A 282 -31.16 47.10 -18.94
C SER A 282 -30.49 47.84 -20.12
N SER A 283 -29.79 47.14 -21.00
CA SER A 283 -29.20 47.69 -22.23
C SER A 283 -30.08 47.40 -23.47
N PRO A 284 -30.16 48.31 -24.45
CA PRO A 284 -31.14 48.27 -25.55
C PRO A 284 -30.97 47.12 -26.57
N SER A 285 -30.06 46.16 -26.34
CA SER A 285 -29.82 45.01 -27.23
C SER A 285 -29.97 43.64 -26.54
N GLY A 286 -30.50 43.58 -25.32
CA GLY A 286 -30.60 42.34 -24.52
C GLY A 286 -31.77 41.45 -24.96
N GLY A 287 -31.49 40.23 -25.41
CA GLY A 287 -32.47 39.23 -25.85
C GLY A 287 -33.00 38.29 -24.75
N GLU A 288 -32.69 38.54 -23.47
CA GLU A 288 -33.18 37.72 -22.35
C GLU A 288 -34.60 38.14 -21.95
N THR A 289 -35.49 37.16 -21.75
CA THR A 289 -36.91 37.40 -21.46
C THR A 289 -37.15 37.55 -19.95
N PRO A 290 -38.16 38.34 -19.53
CA PRO A 290 -38.51 38.50 -18.11
C PRO A 290 -38.83 37.19 -17.36
N LEU A 291 -39.23 36.14 -18.09
CA LEU A 291 -39.57 34.82 -17.54
C LEU A 291 -38.33 34.08 -17.00
N ASP A 292 -37.16 34.27 -17.62
CA ASP A 292 -35.91 33.63 -17.22
C ASP A 292 -35.29 34.29 -15.96
N LEU A 293 -35.57 35.58 -15.74
CA LEU A 293 -35.24 36.25 -14.47
C LEU A 293 -36.09 35.76 -13.31
N GLN A 294 -37.39 35.54 -13.56
CA GLN A 294 -38.33 35.05 -12.54
C GLN A 294 -37.93 33.64 -12.08
N GLU A 295 -37.55 32.74 -13.00
CA GLU A 295 -37.08 31.40 -12.67
C GLU A 295 -35.78 31.41 -11.82
N GLU A 296 -34.83 32.30 -12.12
CA GLU A 296 -33.61 32.43 -11.32
C GLU A 296 -33.88 33.03 -9.92
N ILE A 297 -34.89 33.91 -9.78
CA ILE A 297 -35.33 34.44 -8.49
C ILE A 297 -36.01 33.35 -7.66
N GLU A 298 -36.94 32.58 -8.24
CA GLU A 298 -37.57 31.43 -7.58
C GLU A 298 -36.51 30.40 -7.13
N GLY A 299 -35.52 30.14 -7.98
CA GLY A 299 -34.39 29.26 -7.64
C GLY A 299 -33.49 29.80 -6.50
N LEU A 300 -33.43 31.11 -6.29
CA LEU A 300 -32.76 31.71 -5.13
C LEU A 300 -33.61 31.60 -3.86
N GLU A 301 -34.92 31.82 -3.96
CA GLU A 301 -35.86 31.71 -2.84
C GLU A 301 -35.89 30.29 -2.26
N ASP A 302 -36.03 29.27 -3.12
CA ASP A 302 -35.93 27.85 -2.76
C ASP A 302 -34.63 27.52 -2.00
N MET A 303 -33.54 28.17 -2.38
CA MET A 303 -32.25 27.96 -1.74
C MET A 303 -32.17 28.63 -0.37
N PHE A 304 -32.71 29.84 -0.22
CA PHE A 304 -32.78 30.53 1.07
C PHE A 304 -33.70 29.80 2.05
N GLU A 305 -34.80 29.21 1.59
CA GLU A 305 -35.66 28.36 2.41
C GLU A 305 -34.90 27.12 2.93
N ARG A 306 -34.07 26.49 2.08
CA ARG A 306 -33.19 25.39 2.51
C ARG A 306 -32.17 25.83 3.56
N PHE A 307 -31.63 27.06 3.48
CA PHE A 307 -30.75 27.58 4.52
C PHE A 307 -31.49 27.82 5.83
N GLN A 308 -32.71 28.35 5.78
CA GLN A 308 -33.54 28.55 6.96
C GLN A 308 -33.81 27.21 7.68
N MET A 309 -34.23 26.18 6.95
CA MET A 309 -34.39 24.83 7.51
C MET A 309 -33.10 24.28 8.13
N LEU A 310 -31.96 24.55 7.51
CA LEU A 310 -30.66 24.10 8.00
C LEU A 310 -30.25 24.81 9.30
N VAL A 311 -30.51 26.11 9.42
CA VAL A 311 -30.26 26.89 10.65
C VAL A 311 -31.17 26.41 11.78
N GLU A 312 -32.46 26.21 11.52
CA GLU A 312 -33.40 25.70 12.53
C GLU A 312 -33.04 24.31 13.06
N LYS A 313 -32.53 23.43 12.17
CA LYS A 313 -32.07 22.08 12.54
C LYS A 313 -30.87 22.11 13.48
N HIS A 314 -29.94 23.06 13.30
CA HIS A 314 -28.68 23.11 14.07
C HIS A 314 -28.73 24.05 15.27
N GLY A 315 -29.55 25.11 15.24
CA GLY A 315 -29.73 26.02 16.38
C GLY A 315 -30.30 25.34 17.63
N LYS A 316 -31.08 24.28 17.48
CA LYS A 316 -31.63 23.49 18.60
C LYS A 316 -30.61 22.59 19.31
N ARG A 317 -29.46 22.29 18.69
CA ARG A 317 -28.43 21.42 19.26
C ARG A 317 -27.51 22.12 20.28
N GLN A 318 -27.49 23.45 20.30
CA GLN A 318 -26.58 24.23 21.15
C GLN A 318 -27.00 24.29 22.62
N GLY A 319 -28.23 23.90 22.97
CA GLY A 319 -28.77 23.93 24.34
C GLY A 319 -28.35 22.77 25.26
N ASP A 320 -27.92 21.64 24.69
CA ASP A 320 -27.61 20.40 25.45
C ASP A 320 -26.10 20.19 25.69
N CYS A 321 -25.26 21.11 25.21
CA CYS A 321 -23.83 21.07 25.47
C CYS A 321 -23.57 21.50 26.92
N ALA A 322 -23.43 20.50 27.80
CA ALA A 322 -23.20 20.66 29.23
C ALA A 322 -22.21 21.78 29.56
N GLN A 323 -22.64 22.69 30.44
CA GLN A 323 -21.77 23.70 31.03
C GLN A 323 -20.48 23.07 31.57
N PRO A 324 -19.31 23.73 31.45
CA PRO A 324 -18.09 23.26 32.08
C PRO A 324 -18.20 23.45 33.60
N SER A 325 -18.88 22.52 34.27
CA SER A 325 -18.87 22.43 35.73
C SER A 325 -17.67 21.57 36.15
N GLY A 326 -16.66 22.26 36.68
CA GLY A 326 -15.50 21.61 37.26
C GLY A 326 -14.34 22.57 37.39
N GLU A 327 -14.36 23.41 38.43
CA GLU A 327 -13.16 24.07 38.95
C GLU A 327 -12.10 22.99 39.18
N ILE A 328 -11.06 23.00 38.36
CA ILE A 328 -9.84 22.23 38.62
C ILE A 328 -9.14 22.96 39.76
N ASN A 329 -9.43 22.55 41.00
CA ASN A 329 -8.73 23.01 42.19
C ASN A 329 -7.30 22.44 42.15
N ALA A 330 -6.41 23.17 41.47
CA ALA A 330 -4.98 22.91 41.47
C ALA A 330 -4.37 23.51 42.74
N TYR A 331 -3.46 22.74 43.35
CA TYR A 331 -2.52 23.11 44.42
C TYR A 331 -3.02 23.08 45.88
N LYS A 332 -2.63 22.00 46.57
CA LYS A 332 -1.90 22.17 47.85
C LYS A 332 -0.64 21.29 47.84
N PRO A 333 0.56 21.87 48.01
CA PRO A 333 1.75 21.08 48.32
C PRO A 333 1.69 20.66 49.80
N SER A 334 1.78 19.36 50.05
CA SER A 334 1.90 18.83 51.41
C SER A 334 3.37 18.94 51.85
N VAL A 335 3.69 20.00 52.58
CA VAL A 335 4.90 20.13 53.40
C VAL A 335 4.52 19.79 54.83
N VAL A 336 5.04 18.69 55.39
CA VAL A 336 5.38 18.47 56.82
C VAL A 336 6.30 17.23 56.81
N ALA A 337 7.62 17.38 56.97
CA ALA A 337 8.42 17.38 58.21
C ALA A 337 8.49 16.00 58.89
#